data_AF-A0AA49JXU4-F1
#
_entry.id   AF-A0AA49JXU4-F1
#
_cell.length_a   1.000
_cell.length_b   1.000
_cell.length_c   1.000
_cell.angle_alpha   90.00
_cell.angle_beta   90.00
_cell.angle_gamma   90.00
#
_symmetry.space_group_name_H-M   'P 1'
#
loop_
_entity.id
_entity.type
_entity.pdbx_description
1 polymer ?
#
loop_
_entity_poly.entity_id
_entity_poly.type
_entity_poly.pdbx_seq_one_letter_code
_entity_poly.pdbx_strand_id
1 'polypeptide(L)'
;MATSPDGKGGRRALPSSALLLALACALSAAQPRVATSQRAPTAPDSVLTAGPRDTAFTQWRAEVREHGRFGSSFLLMGQRYQVLVVTPMALDVLAPDSLVVRHARGCQPVLQYPDAVIDSAAAMRPWAAFDSAAAARPTVAFTILPADPVRIDCARGQLARFAAITRGAVFGVPPAYNPVYDATRAELRRDGELIPEVLLGSAPVRKHAIGAVVEDDTRQVRLYVPVDAFAPYDDGRTADLSLFVSSPVDDAPDILRVPPELARAVWAQFQPWRARQLGHDGARPLDALTLEFPEPRDTVLRRAHAEFRAGAWGLATSTVLGRLARTPLPRAPEVRDGMVLGAATFVAYGYDEDATALLTDVAAFYPCLRMTAGAPDEMHRILDRVRPQARCTSLRLPLVAAAGLVPGGGQIITPGRRAFGQTLLLATVGAFAAAQGLHAYSRSAYDDYLANTGSTSTPAAADYRRADLTRNIGNAMTIGAISVWSYAAIEGVFMEWRHKRRIADVQDVGARRRSR
;
A
#
# COMPACT_ATOMS: atom_id res chain seq x y z
N MET A 1 -42.75 52.55 18.27
CA MET A 1 -43.28 53.58 17.35
C MET A 1 -42.63 53.32 16.00
N ALA A 2 -43.16 52.41 15.18
CA ALA A 2 -44.35 52.56 14.32
C ALA A 2 -44.19 53.71 13.31
N THR A 3 -43.77 53.42 12.08
CA THR A 3 -44.67 53.36 10.91
C THR A 3 -43.87 53.15 9.61
N SER A 4 -44.21 52.07 8.91
CA SER A 4 -44.15 51.94 7.45
C SER A 4 -45.46 52.52 6.88
N PRO A 5 -45.50 52.91 5.60
CA PRO A 5 -46.54 52.31 4.76
C PRO A 5 -46.10 51.95 3.33
N ASP A 6 -46.36 50.70 2.98
CA ASP A 6 -47.12 50.18 1.84
C ASP A 6 -47.08 50.84 0.45
N GLY A 7 -46.90 50.00 -0.57
CA GLY A 7 -47.82 50.08 -1.73
C GLY A 7 -47.38 49.54 -3.10
N LYS A 8 -47.53 48.22 -3.30
CA LYS A 8 -48.09 47.53 -4.50
C LYS A 8 -47.42 47.69 -5.89
N GLY A 9 -46.71 46.62 -6.30
CA GLY A 9 -47.12 45.64 -7.32
C GLY A 9 -47.50 46.06 -8.75
N GLY A 10 -46.82 45.48 -9.76
CA GLY A 10 -47.35 45.38 -11.12
C GLY A 10 -46.33 45.08 -12.23
N ARG A 11 -46.21 43.80 -12.61
CA ARG A 11 -45.40 43.25 -13.72
C ARG A 11 -45.71 43.92 -15.08
N ARG A 12 -44.69 44.06 -15.95
CA ARG A 12 -44.61 43.41 -17.28
C ARG A 12 -43.34 43.74 -18.08
N ALA A 13 -42.85 42.68 -18.72
CA ALA A 13 -42.15 42.62 -20.02
C ALA A 13 -40.67 43.02 -20.12
N LEU A 14 -39.84 41.98 -20.28
CA LEU A 14 -38.57 41.98 -21.03
C LEU A 14 -38.76 42.56 -22.44
N PRO A 15 -37.67 43.07 -23.05
CA PRO A 15 -37.08 42.23 -24.09
C PRO A 15 -35.57 42.01 -23.89
N SER A 16 -35.25 40.72 -23.85
CA SER A 16 -33.99 40.09 -24.16
C SER A 16 -33.44 40.61 -25.49
N SER A 17 -32.21 41.14 -25.52
CA SER A 17 -31.33 41.17 -26.72
C SER A 17 -29.95 41.82 -26.50
N ALA A 18 -29.63 42.40 -25.34
CA ALA A 18 -28.38 43.17 -25.17
C ALA A 18 -27.29 42.53 -24.30
N LEU A 19 -27.46 41.27 -23.83
CA LEU A 19 -26.54 40.62 -22.88
C LEU A 19 -25.77 39.43 -23.46
N LEU A 20 -25.53 39.39 -24.78
CA LEU A 20 -24.82 38.29 -25.45
C LEU A 20 -23.51 38.70 -26.13
N LEU A 21 -23.07 39.96 -26.02
CA LEU A 21 -21.81 40.41 -26.64
C LEU A 21 -20.67 40.79 -25.68
N ALA A 22 -20.86 40.68 -24.36
CA ALA A 22 -19.83 41.04 -23.37
C ALA A 22 -19.18 39.83 -22.64
N LEU A 23 -19.48 38.60 -23.06
CA LEU A 23 -18.90 37.37 -22.47
C LEU A 23 -17.89 36.65 -23.39
N ALA A 24 -17.48 37.25 -24.51
CA ALA A 24 -16.64 36.62 -25.52
C ALA A 24 -15.17 37.11 -25.55
N CYS A 25 -14.71 37.93 -24.59
CA CYS A 25 -13.35 38.49 -24.61
C CYS A 25 -12.57 38.40 -23.29
N ALA A 26 -13.01 37.61 -22.30
CA ALA A 26 -12.27 37.41 -21.05
C ALA A 26 -12.06 35.93 -20.68
N LEU A 27 -12.21 35.02 -21.65
CA LEU A 27 -11.66 33.67 -21.61
C LEU A 27 -10.40 33.66 -22.47
N SER A 28 -9.39 34.43 -22.07
CA SER A 28 -8.02 34.10 -22.43
C SER A 28 -7.67 32.87 -21.59
N ALA A 29 -8.22 31.72 -22.00
CA ALA A 29 -7.69 30.43 -21.62
C ALA A 29 -6.19 30.52 -21.89
N ALA A 30 -5.39 30.38 -20.84
CA ALA A 30 -4.00 29.99 -21.00
C ALA A 30 -4.06 28.67 -21.77
N GLN A 31 -3.95 28.74 -23.09
CA GLN A 31 -3.72 27.55 -23.90
C GLN A 31 -2.46 26.94 -23.31
N PRO A 32 -2.47 25.64 -22.91
CA PRO A 32 -1.24 24.98 -22.56
C PRO A 32 -0.35 25.16 -23.78
N ARG A 33 0.77 25.87 -23.63
CA ARG A 33 1.79 25.91 -24.67
C ARG A 33 2.11 24.46 -24.95
N VAL A 34 1.71 24.00 -26.14
CA VAL A 34 2.13 22.72 -26.69
C VAL A 34 3.65 22.83 -26.76
N ALA A 35 4.32 22.29 -25.74
CA ALA A 35 5.73 22.00 -25.86
C ALA A 35 5.82 21.02 -27.01
N THR A 36 6.37 21.46 -28.14
CA THR A 36 6.80 20.54 -29.21
C THR A 36 7.50 19.38 -28.52
N SER A 37 6.94 18.17 -28.62
CA SER A 37 7.46 16.97 -27.97
C SER A 37 8.85 16.66 -28.53
N GLN A 38 9.86 17.32 -27.98
CA GLN A 38 11.24 17.04 -28.31
C GLN A 38 11.55 15.65 -27.77
N ARG A 39 11.87 14.73 -28.69
CA ARG A 39 12.21 13.35 -28.36
C ARG A 39 13.35 13.34 -27.33
N ALA A 40 13.24 12.45 -26.34
CA ALA A 40 14.24 12.28 -25.29
C ALA A 40 15.63 11.98 -25.88
N PRO A 41 16.72 12.52 -25.29
CA PRO A 41 18.05 12.43 -25.85
C PRO A 41 18.58 10.99 -25.83
N THR A 42 19.51 10.66 -26.73
CA THR A 42 20.09 9.31 -26.85
C THR A 42 21.37 9.11 -26.04
N ALA A 43 21.91 10.18 -25.47
CA ALA A 43 23.04 10.18 -24.57
C ALA A 43 22.74 11.08 -23.36
N PRO A 44 23.28 10.77 -22.16
CA PRO A 44 23.10 11.62 -20.99
C PRO A 44 23.89 12.93 -21.14
N ASP A 45 23.37 14.00 -20.55
CA ASP A 45 24.11 15.26 -20.45
C ASP A 45 25.35 15.08 -19.57
N SER A 46 26.53 15.46 -20.10
CA SER A 46 27.83 15.27 -19.46
C SER A 46 28.10 16.21 -18.27
N VAL A 47 27.12 17.03 -17.87
CA VAL A 47 27.28 18.14 -16.89
C VAL A 47 26.89 17.73 -15.45
N LEU A 48 26.39 16.51 -15.26
CA LEU A 48 25.95 16.03 -13.95
C LEU A 48 27.12 15.76 -12.99
N THR A 49 27.51 16.77 -12.22
CA THR A 49 28.49 16.64 -11.13
C THR A 49 27.86 16.00 -9.89
N ALA A 50 28.57 15.03 -9.30
CA ALA A 50 28.12 14.34 -8.09
C ALA A 50 28.32 15.22 -6.86
N GLY A 51 27.30 15.32 -6.00
CA GLY A 51 27.37 16.03 -4.73
C GLY A 51 27.82 15.14 -3.56
N PRO A 52 28.02 15.71 -2.36
CA PRO A 52 28.29 14.95 -1.14
C PRO A 52 27.21 13.88 -0.84
N ARG A 53 25.93 14.23 -1.04
CA ARG A 53 24.77 13.34 -0.88
C ARG A 53 24.85 12.10 -1.80
N ASP A 54 25.34 12.26 -3.02
CA ASP A 54 25.49 11.18 -4.00
C ASP A 54 26.64 10.23 -3.62
N THR A 55 27.74 10.79 -3.11
CA THR A 55 28.88 10.00 -2.63
C THR A 55 28.47 9.12 -1.44
N ALA A 56 27.76 9.69 -0.47
CA ALA A 56 27.27 8.97 0.70
C ALA A 56 26.24 7.88 0.32
N PHE A 57 25.38 8.14 -0.67
CA PHE A 57 24.48 7.13 -1.22
C PHE A 57 25.22 5.97 -1.87
N THR A 58 26.26 6.27 -2.65
CA THR A 58 27.09 5.26 -3.32
C THR A 58 27.75 4.32 -2.33
N GLN A 59 28.34 4.86 -1.26
CA GLN A 59 28.95 4.07 -0.19
C GLN A 59 27.93 3.17 0.50
N TRP A 60 26.78 3.72 0.91
CA TRP A 60 25.71 2.95 1.52
C TRP A 60 25.18 1.84 0.61
N ARG A 61 24.96 2.13 -0.69
CA ARG A 61 24.49 1.14 -1.66
C ARG A 61 25.48 -0.02 -1.81
N ALA A 62 26.79 0.26 -1.81
CA ALA A 62 27.82 -0.76 -1.85
C ALA A 62 27.76 -1.67 -0.59
N GLU A 63 27.67 -1.08 0.60
CA GLU A 63 27.52 -1.82 1.86
C GLU A 63 26.28 -2.73 1.84
N VAL A 64 25.12 -2.21 1.43
CA VAL A 64 23.87 -2.99 1.43
C VAL A 64 23.91 -4.14 0.42
N ARG A 65 24.57 -3.94 -0.73
CA ARG A 65 24.71 -4.97 -1.78
C ARG A 65 25.43 -6.22 -1.25
N GLU A 66 26.44 -6.06 -0.40
CA GLU A 66 27.16 -7.18 0.22
C GLU A 66 26.27 -8.00 1.17
N HIS A 67 25.27 -7.37 1.77
CA HIS A 67 24.39 -8.00 2.75
C HIS A 67 23.13 -8.64 2.15
N GLY A 68 23.01 -8.73 0.82
CA GLY A 68 21.93 -9.46 0.11
C GLY A 68 21.08 -8.60 -0.85
N ARG A 69 20.08 -9.25 -1.48
CA ARG A 69 19.22 -8.59 -2.48
C ARG A 69 18.17 -7.71 -1.81
N PHE A 70 18.28 -6.41 -2.03
CA PHE A 70 17.31 -5.39 -1.66
C PHE A 70 16.93 -4.63 -2.93
N GLY A 71 15.65 -4.40 -3.22
CA GLY A 71 15.26 -3.88 -4.53
C GLY A 71 13.76 -3.85 -4.71
N SER A 72 13.18 -2.66 -4.89
CA SER A 72 11.80 -2.50 -5.33
C SER A 72 11.75 -2.39 -6.85
N SER A 73 10.98 -3.29 -7.48
CA SER A 73 10.66 -3.27 -8.91
C SER A 73 9.18 -3.52 -9.11
N PHE A 74 8.52 -2.63 -9.84
CA PHE A 74 7.08 -2.69 -10.09
C PHE A 74 6.80 -2.55 -11.58
N LEU A 75 5.76 -3.23 -12.05
CA LEU A 75 5.32 -3.14 -13.43
C LEU A 75 3.94 -2.50 -13.46
N LEU A 76 3.86 -1.30 -14.05
CA LEU A 76 2.61 -0.59 -14.30
C LEU A 76 2.12 -0.91 -15.71
N MET A 77 0.83 -1.15 -15.83
CA MET A 77 0.17 -1.51 -17.08
C MET A 77 -0.75 -0.38 -17.49
N GLY A 78 -0.39 0.32 -18.57
CA GLY A 78 -1.28 1.20 -19.31
C GLY A 78 -1.91 0.48 -20.49
N GLN A 79 -2.78 1.18 -21.21
CA GLN A 79 -3.40 0.67 -22.44
C GLN A 79 -2.35 0.50 -23.56
N ARG A 80 -1.40 1.46 -23.67
CA ARG A 80 -0.38 1.51 -24.73
C ARG A 80 1.04 1.28 -24.25
N TYR A 81 1.30 1.37 -22.95
CA TYR A 81 2.64 1.30 -22.39
C TYR A 81 2.71 0.36 -21.17
N GLN A 82 3.82 -0.35 -21.07
CA GLN A 82 4.25 -1.03 -19.86
C GLN A 82 5.39 -0.21 -19.24
N VAL A 83 5.25 0.14 -17.97
CA VAL A 83 6.25 0.95 -17.26
C VAL A 83 6.86 0.13 -16.16
N LEU A 84 8.14 -0.20 -16.32
CA LEU A 84 8.94 -0.83 -15.28
C LEU A 84 9.55 0.26 -14.39
N VAL A 85 9.08 0.35 -13.16
CA VAL A 85 9.62 1.27 -12.15
C VAL A 85 10.64 0.52 -11.30
N VAL A 86 11.88 0.98 -11.30
CA VAL A 86 13.00 0.30 -10.64
C VAL A 86 13.84 1.26 -9.83
N THR A 87 14.20 0.81 -8.63
CA THR A 87 15.17 1.49 -7.77
C THR A 87 16.59 1.11 -8.16
N PRO A 88 17.62 1.87 -7.75
CA PRO A 88 19.01 1.57 -8.09
C PRO A 88 19.44 0.18 -7.61
N MET A 89 18.97 -0.22 -6.42
CA MET A 89 19.25 -1.55 -5.88
C MET A 89 18.53 -2.66 -6.67
N ALA A 90 17.33 -2.39 -7.21
CA ALA A 90 16.68 -3.33 -8.12
C ALA A 90 17.42 -3.45 -9.47
N LEU A 91 17.96 -2.36 -10.01
CA LEU A 91 18.80 -2.40 -11.21
C LEU A 91 20.03 -3.31 -11.02
N ASP A 92 20.64 -3.31 -9.83
CA ASP A 92 21.75 -4.24 -9.52
C ASP A 92 21.32 -5.71 -9.58
N VAL A 93 20.12 -6.01 -9.08
CA VAL A 93 19.56 -7.37 -9.10
C VAL A 93 19.21 -7.80 -10.53
N LEU A 94 18.80 -6.87 -11.38
CA LEU A 94 18.42 -7.12 -12.78
C LEU A 94 19.61 -7.09 -13.75
N ALA A 95 20.78 -6.60 -13.31
CA ALA A 95 21.98 -6.46 -14.11
C ALA A 95 22.55 -7.77 -14.72
N PRO A 96 22.50 -8.95 -14.06
CA PRO A 96 23.14 -10.16 -14.59
C PRO A 96 22.58 -10.63 -15.94
N ASP A 97 23.45 -10.92 -16.90
CA ASP A 97 23.08 -11.42 -18.24
C ASP A 97 22.35 -12.76 -18.19
N SER A 98 22.62 -13.57 -17.16
CA SER A 98 21.95 -14.85 -16.95
C SER A 98 20.42 -14.73 -16.81
N LEU A 99 19.90 -13.57 -16.39
CA LEU A 99 18.46 -13.31 -16.33
C LEU A 99 17.86 -13.09 -17.72
N VAL A 100 18.56 -12.33 -18.57
CA VAL A 100 18.14 -12.10 -19.96
C VAL A 100 18.24 -13.38 -20.78
N VAL A 101 19.35 -14.12 -20.64
CA VAL A 101 19.54 -15.44 -21.27
C VAL A 101 18.44 -16.41 -20.83
N ARG A 102 18.07 -16.43 -19.53
CA ARG A 102 16.97 -17.26 -19.04
C ARG A 102 15.65 -16.90 -19.71
N HIS A 103 15.35 -15.61 -19.87
CA HIS A 103 14.13 -15.17 -20.52
C HIS A 103 14.09 -15.58 -22.00
N ALA A 104 15.18 -15.29 -22.72
CA ALA A 104 15.32 -15.65 -24.12
C ALA A 104 15.31 -17.16 -24.34
N ARG A 105 15.99 -17.97 -23.52
CA ARG A 105 15.90 -19.44 -23.63
C ARG A 105 14.48 -19.97 -23.39
N GLY A 106 13.73 -19.34 -22.48
CA GLY A 106 12.32 -19.67 -22.29
C GLY A 106 11.46 -19.40 -23.53
N CYS A 107 11.78 -18.36 -24.29
CA CYS A 107 11.04 -17.99 -25.51
C CYS A 107 11.45 -18.75 -26.77
N GLN A 108 12.64 -19.36 -26.76
CA GLN A 108 13.20 -20.04 -27.92
C GLN A 108 12.28 -21.12 -28.54
N PRO A 109 11.61 -22.00 -27.77
CA PRO A 109 10.73 -23.03 -28.36
C PRO A 109 9.53 -22.45 -29.11
N VAL A 110 9.04 -21.28 -28.69
CA VAL A 110 7.84 -20.64 -29.26
C VAL A 110 8.21 -19.72 -30.42
N LEU A 111 9.32 -18.98 -30.29
CA LEU A 111 9.75 -17.98 -31.27
C LEU A 111 10.71 -18.53 -32.33
N GLN A 112 11.23 -19.75 -32.15
CA GLN A 112 12.03 -20.49 -33.14
C GLN A 112 13.29 -19.75 -33.63
N TYR A 113 13.91 -18.90 -32.80
CA TYR A 113 15.16 -18.22 -33.15
C TYR A 113 16.43 -19.02 -32.77
N PRO A 114 17.57 -18.79 -33.46
CA PRO A 114 18.83 -19.47 -33.15
C PRO A 114 19.50 -18.92 -31.87
N ASP A 115 20.48 -19.65 -31.33
CA ASP A 115 21.22 -19.27 -30.11
C ASP A 115 21.93 -17.91 -30.24
N ALA A 116 22.36 -17.54 -31.44
CA ALA A 116 22.96 -16.23 -31.71
C ALA A 116 22.04 -15.05 -31.32
N VAL A 117 20.71 -15.25 -31.36
CA VAL A 117 19.73 -14.23 -30.93
C VAL A 117 19.70 -14.09 -29.41
N ILE A 118 19.92 -15.18 -28.68
CA ILE A 118 19.99 -15.19 -27.21
C ILE A 118 21.20 -14.42 -26.74
N ASP A 119 22.37 -14.70 -27.33
CA ASP A 119 23.62 -14.02 -26.99
C ASP A 119 23.55 -12.53 -27.34
N SER A 120 22.96 -12.21 -28.49
CA SER A 120 22.73 -10.83 -28.92
C SER A 120 21.81 -10.06 -27.96
N ALA A 121 20.72 -10.67 -27.47
CA ALA A 121 19.84 -10.06 -26.47
C ALA A 121 20.56 -9.83 -25.14
N ALA A 122 21.39 -10.79 -24.70
CA ALA A 122 22.16 -10.67 -23.46
C ALA A 122 23.26 -9.60 -23.53
N ALA A 123 23.85 -9.38 -24.71
CA ALA A 123 24.89 -8.38 -24.94
C ALA A 123 24.36 -6.93 -24.96
N MET A 124 23.05 -6.71 -25.13
CA MET A 124 22.48 -5.36 -25.20
C MET A 124 22.78 -4.55 -23.92
N ARG A 125 23.30 -3.33 -24.10
CA ARG A 125 23.55 -2.33 -23.05
C ARG A 125 23.07 -0.91 -23.44
N PRO A 126 21.83 -0.73 -23.92
CA PRO A 126 21.37 0.56 -24.43
C PRO A 126 21.36 1.68 -23.37
N TRP A 127 21.29 1.33 -22.09
CA TRP A 127 21.20 2.27 -20.98
C TRP A 127 22.48 2.47 -20.18
N ALA A 128 23.59 1.81 -20.55
CA ALA A 128 24.79 1.81 -19.71
C ALA A 128 25.32 3.21 -19.39
N ALA A 129 25.28 4.14 -20.35
CA ALA A 129 25.70 5.53 -20.13
C ALA A 129 24.79 6.26 -19.12
N PHE A 130 23.47 6.13 -19.27
CA PHE A 130 22.49 6.74 -18.37
C PHE A 130 22.53 6.12 -16.97
N ASP A 131 22.59 4.77 -16.89
CA ASP A 131 22.66 4.04 -15.62
C ASP A 131 23.97 4.36 -14.88
N SER A 132 25.08 4.56 -15.59
CA SER A 132 26.34 5.04 -15.01
C SER A 132 26.21 6.46 -14.46
N ALA A 133 25.62 7.38 -15.23
CA ALA A 133 25.42 8.78 -14.80
C ALA A 133 24.48 8.91 -13.59
N ALA A 134 23.49 8.02 -13.47
CA ALA A 134 22.57 7.96 -12.34
C ALA A 134 23.05 7.09 -11.17
N ALA A 135 24.11 6.27 -11.35
CA ALA A 135 24.47 5.21 -10.40
C ALA A 135 24.73 5.71 -8.99
N ALA A 136 25.31 6.91 -8.87
CA ALA A 136 25.66 7.52 -7.61
C ALA A 136 24.49 8.24 -6.92
N ARG A 137 23.31 8.35 -7.57
CA ARG A 137 22.23 9.22 -7.12
C ARG A 137 21.06 8.40 -6.56
N PRO A 138 20.35 8.89 -5.53
CA PRO A 138 19.14 8.26 -5.01
C PRO A 138 17.95 8.54 -5.95
N THR A 139 17.97 7.94 -7.15
CA THR A 139 16.96 8.14 -8.20
C THR A 139 16.16 6.88 -8.50
N VAL A 140 14.91 7.04 -8.89
CA VAL A 140 14.04 5.95 -9.34
C VAL A 140 13.87 6.06 -10.86
N ALA A 141 14.07 4.95 -11.56
CA ALA A 141 13.95 4.91 -13.01
C ALA A 141 12.58 4.36 -13.43
N PHE A 142 11.85 5.14 -14.22
CA PHE A 142 10.65 4.73 -14.94
C PHE A 142 11.05 4.37 -16.36
N THR A 143 10.97 3.08 -16.67
CA THR A 143 11.33 2.55 -17.98
C THR A 143 10.07 2.26 -18.78
N ILE A 144 9.74 3.14 -19.72
CA ILE A 144 8.51 3.10 -20.53
C ILE A 144 8.76 2.31 -21.81
N LEU A 145 8.00 1.24 -21.98
CA LEU A 145 8.09 0.33 -23.12
C LEU A 145 6.71 0.16 -23.78
N PRO A 146 6.62 0.05 -25.11
CA PRO A 146 5.38 -0.33 -25.81
C PRO A 146 4.64 -1.51 -25.16
N ALA A 147 3.33 -1.37 -24.91
CA ALA A 147 2.46 -2.49 -24.52
C ALA A 147 1.94 -3.19 -25.78
N ASP A 148 2.81 -3.93 -26.47
CA ASP A 148 2.37 -4.70 -27.63
C ASP A 148 1.43 -5.84 -27.19
N PRO A 149 0.25 -5.99 -27.83
CA PRO A 149 -0.80 -6.91 -27.38
C PRO A 149 -0.46 -8.40 -27.51
N VAL A 150 0.60 -8.75 -28.25
CA VAL A 150 0.98 -10.16 -28.57
C VAL A 150 2.12 -10.67 -27.68
N ARG A 151 2.63 -9.84 -26.75
CA ARG A 151 3.83 -10.15 -25.96
C ARG A 151 3.73 -11.50 -25.23
N ILE A 152 4.71 -12.36 -25.45
CA ILE A 152 4.78 -13.69 -24.81
C ILE A 152 5.72 -13.61 -23.61
N ASP A 153 5.22 -13.95 -22.42
CA ASP A 153 6.06 -14.12 -21.23
C ASP A 153 6.51 -15.57 -21.13
N CYS A 154 7.67 -15.87 -21.69
CA CYS A 154 8.10 -17.26 -21.88
C CYS A 154 8.97 -17.80 -20.74
N ALA A 155 9.22 -17.02 -19.68
CA ALA A 155 10.03 -17.46 -18.56
C ALA A 155 9.20 -17.69 -17.30
N ARG A 156 9.59 -18.71 -16.52
CA ARG A 156 9.09 -18.87 -15.15
C ARG A 156 9.76 -17.81 -14.26
N GLY A 157 9.08 -16.68 -14.07
CA GLY A 157 9.41 -15.68 -13.04
C GLY A 157 9.62 -14.26 -13.58
N GLN A 158 9.09 -13.28 -12.83
CA GLN A 158 9.05 -11.86 -13.20
C GLN A 158 10.45 -11.21 -13.34
N LEU A 159 11.46 -11.67 -12.59
CA LEU A 159 12.80 -11.08 -12.62
C LEU A 159 13.48 -11.19 -13.99
N ALA A 160 13.32 -12.31 -14.69
CA ALA A 160 13.93 -12.52 -16.01
C ALA A 160 13.31 -11.59 -17.06
N ARG A 161 11.98 -11.42 -16.99
CA ARG A 161 11.23 -10.46 -17.80
C ARG A 161 11.65 -9.02 -17.51
N PHE A 162 11.77 -8.64 -16.23
CA PHE A 162 12.18 -7.28 -15.86
C PHE A 162 13.60 -6.99 -16.33
N ALA A 163 14.52 -7.95 -16.22
CA ALA A 163 15.87 -7.82 -16.76
C ALA A 163 15.84 -7.57 -18.28
N ALA A 164 15.06 -8.35 -19.05
CA ALA A 164 14.91 -8.12 -20.49
C ALA A 164 14.37 -6.71 -20.81
N ILE A 165 13.34 -6.24 -20.08
CA ILE A 165 12.79 -4.88 -20.24
C ILE A 165 13.87 -3.81 -19.97
N THR A 166 14.69 -3.97 -18.92
CA THR A 166 15.76 -3.01 -18.63
C THR A 166 16.85 -2.96 -19.71
N ARG A 167 16.96 -3.99 -20.55
CA ARG A 167 17.90 -4.06 -21.69
C ARG A 167 17.30 -3.67 -23.03
N GLY A 168 16.03 -3.24 -23.07
CA GLY A 168 15.34 -2.92 -24.31
C GLY A 168 14.99 -4.14 -25.17
N ALA A 169 14.97 -5.35 -24.59
CA ALA A 169 14.63 -6.58 -25.29
C ALA A 169 13.16 -6.95 -25.07
N VAL A 170 12.41 -7.18 -26.16
CA VAL A 170 10.98 -7.50 -26.14
C VAL A 170 10.72 -8.77 -26.94
N PHE A 171 9.96 -9.71 -26.38
CA PHE A 171 9.72 -11.02 -26.97
C PHE A 171 8.24 -11.22 -27.34
N GLY A 172 8.00 -11.82 -28.51
CA GLY A 172 6.68 -12.20 -29.00
C GLY A 172 5.85 -11.05 -29.56
N VAL A 173 6.48 -10.03 -30.16
CA VAL A 173 5.76 -8.85 -30.68
C VAL A 173 5.81 -8.78 -32.20
N PRO A 174 4.85 -8.11 -32.86
CA PRO A 174 4.89 -7.91 -34.30
C PRO A 174 6.16 -7.17 -34.73
N PRO A 175 6.76 -7.52 -35.88
CA PRO A 175 8.00 -6.91 -36.36
C PRO A 175 7.85 -5.48 -36.87
N ALA A 176 6.63 -5.00 -37.12
CA ALA A 176 6.41 -3.70 -37.74
C ALA A 176 6.44 -2.55 -36.72
N TYR A 177 7.07 -1.44 -37.11
CA TYR A 177 6.98 -0.18 -36.40
C TYR A 177 5.53 0.30 -36.34
N ASN A 178 5.10 0.80 -35.19
CA ASN A 178 3.81 1.45 -35.03
C ASN A 178 3.99 2.72 -34.18
N PRO A 179 3.80 3.92 -34.77
CA PRO A 179 4.02 5.18 -34.06
C PRO A 179 3.03 5.40 -32.90
N VAL A 180 1.89 4.70 -32.89
CA VAL A 180 0.96 4.69 -31.75
C VAL A 180 1.63 4.09 -30.51
N TYR A 181 2.57 3.16 -30.63
CA TYR A 181 3.20 2.58 -29.44
C TYR A 181 4.57 3.18 -29.12
N ASP A 182 5.07 4.10 -29.94
CA ASP A 182 6.35 4.78 -29.68
C ASP A 182 6.19 5.81 -28.55
N ALA A 183 7.12 5.81 -27.61
CA ALA A 183 7.22 6.81 -26.55
C ALA A 183 8.29 7.83 -26.93
N THR A 184 7.93 9.12 -26.96
CA THR A 184 8.87 10.20 -27.32
C THR A 184 9.46 10.89 -26.09
N ARG A 185 8.64 11.05 -25.05
CA ARG A 185 8.99 11.74 -23.80
C ARG A 185 8.14 11.22 -22.64
N ALA A 186 8.65 11.34 -21.43
CA ALA A 186 7.90 11.08 -20.21
C ALA A 186 8.17 12.15 -19.16
N GLU A 187 7.15 12.46 -18.37
CA GLU A 187 7.19 13.42 -17.26
C GLU A 187 6.49 12.80 -16.05
N LEU A 188 7.01 13.02 -14.86
CA LEU A 188 6.33 12.65 -13.61
C LEU A 188 5.75 13.91 -12.98
N ARG A 189 4.51 13.82 -12.51
CA ARG A 189 3.83 14.91 -11.81
C ARG A 189 3.36 14.49 -10.43
N ARG A 190 3.45 15.41 -9.48
CA ARG A 190 2.91 15.29 -8.13
C ARG A 190 1.82 16.35 -7.97
N ASP A 191 0.59 15.93 -7.65
CA ASP A 191 -0.57 16.84 -7.57
C ASP A 191 -0.79 17.70 -8.84
N GLY A 192 -0.37 17.19 -10.01
CA GLY A 192 -0.42 17.91 -11.28
C GLY A 192 0.77 18.85 -11.55
N GLU A 193 1.67 19.05 -10.59
CA GLU A 193 2.90 19.82 -10.75
C GLU A 193 4.04 18.94 -11.29
N LEU A 194 4.85 19.49 -12.20
CA LEU A 194 5.97 18.78 -12.81
C LEU A 194 7.08 18.55 -11.78
N ILE A 195 7.51 17.30 -11.65
CA ILE A 195 8.71 16.94 -10.89
C ILE A 195 9.92 17.04 -11.82
N PRO A 196 10.94 17.85 -11.49
CA PRO A 196 12.16 17.92 -12.29
C PRO A 196 12.84 16.56 -12.40
N GLU A 197 13.09 16.11 -13.63
CA GLU A 197 13.90 14.92 -13.88
C GLU A 197 15.37 15.16 -13.52
N VAL A 198 16.04 14.10 -13.03
CA VAL A 198 17.50 14.08 -12.92
C VAL A 198 18.12 13.76 -14.29
N LEU A 199 17.52 12.81 -15.00
CA LEU A 199 17.90 12.39 -16.33
C LEU A 199 16.66 11.92 -17.09
N LEU A 200 16.66 12.17 -18.41
CA LEU A 200 15.72 11.61 -19.35
C LEU A 200 16.52 11.06 -20.54
N GLY A 201 16.16 9.88 -21.03
CA GLY A 201 16.84 9.29 -22.17
C GLY A 201 15.93 8.43 -23.05
N SER A 202 16.37 8.19 -24.28
CA SER A 202 15.75 7.24 -25.20
C SER A 202 16.76 6.25 -25.79
N ALA A 203 16.36 4.99 -25.90
CA ALA A 203 17.20 3.94 -26.46
C ALA A 203 16.40 3.01 -27.38
N PRO A 204 17.04 2.38 -28.38
CA PRO A 204 16.34 1.51 -29.32
C PRO A 204 15.79 0.27 -28.62
N VAL A 205 14.62 -0.20 -29.09
CA VAL A 205 14.03 -1.47 -28.68
C VAL A 205 14.39 -2.54 -29.70
N ARG A 206 14.80 -3.72 -29.22
CA ARG A 206 14.96 -4.90 -30.06
C ARG A 206 13.78 -5.83 -29.87
N LYS A 207 13.04 -6.05 -30.96
CA LYS A 207 11.85 -6.89 -31.01
C LYS A 207 12.22 -8.29 -31.49
N HIS A 208 11.94 -9.29 -30.68
CA HIS A 208 12.14 -10.71 -30.99
C HIS A 208 10.79 -11.31 -31.36
N ALA A 209 10.53 -11.43 -32.66
CA ALA A 209 9.31 -12.01 -33.24
C ALA A 209 9.53 -13.50 -33.60
N ILE A 210 8.49 -14.16 -34.10
CA ILE A 210 8.61 -15.54 -34.61
C ILE A 210 9.54 -15.53 -35.83
N GLY A 211 10.65 -16.27 -35.75
CA GLY A 211 11.63 -16.45 -36.84
C GLY A 211 12.44 -15.21 -37.21
N ALA A 212 12.29 -14.08 -36.50
CA ALA A 212 12.93 -12.82 -36.84
C ALA A 212 13.30 -11.98 -35.61
N VAL A 213 14.40 -11.24 -35.73
CA VAL A 213 14.77 -10.15 -34.82
C VAL A 213 14.67 -8.86 -35.61
N VAL A 214 13.91 -7.90 -35.09
CA VAL A 214 13.69 -6.62 -35.75
C VAL A 214 14.14 -5.49 -34.83
N GLU A 215 14.97 -4.63 -35.39
CA GLU A 215 15.25 -3.31 -34.87
C GLU A 215 14.54 -2.33 -35.80
N ASP A 216 13.64 -1.55 -35.23
CA ASP A 216 12.89 -0.51 -35.94
C ASP A 216 13.01 0.83 -35.20
N ASP A 217 12.26 1.85 -35.64
CA ASP A 217 12.31 3.18 -35.03
C ASP A 217 11.66 3.26 -33.64
N THR A 218 11.14 2.14 -33.10
CA THR A 218 10.54 2.12 -31.77
C THR A 218 11.61 2.33 -30.70
N ARG A 219 11.40 3.33 -29.83
CA ARG A 219 12.31 3.62 -28.72
C ARG A 219 11.64 3.35 -27.39
N GLN A 220 12.49 2.99 -26.44
CA GLN A 220 12.17 2.98 -25.02
C GLN A 220 12.59 4.33 -24.45
N VAL A 221 11.74 4.91 -23.60
CA VAL A 221 12.08 6.11 -22.84
C VAL A 221 12.36 5.71 -21.41
N ARG A 222 13.39 6.29 -20.80
CA ARG A 222 13.68 6.13 -19.38
C ARG A 222 13.80 7.48 -18.70
N LEU A 223 12.97 7.67 -17.69
CA LEU A 223 12.89 8.86 -16.85
C LEU A 223 13.49 8.54 -15.48
N TYR A 224 14.46 9.31 -15.02
CA TYR A 224 15.08 9.19 -13.70
C TYR A 224 14.64 10.36 -12.83
N VAL A 225 13.93 10.07 -11.74
CA VAL A 225 13.41 11.09 -10.81
C VAL A 225 14.06 10.97 -9.44
N PRO A 226 14.20 12.07 -8.69
CA PRO A 226 14.72 12.01 -7.33
C PRO A 226 13.77 11.25 -6.41
N VAL A 227 14.30 10.51 -5.42
CA VAL A 227 13.48 9.80 -4.44
C VAL A 227 12.55 10.73 -3.64
N ASP A 228 12.94 12.00 -3.46
CA ASP A 228 12.16 13.01 -2.73
C ASP A 228 10.77 13.26 -3.35
N ALA A 229 10.58 12.91 -4.63
CA ALA A 229 9.28 12.90 -5.29
C ALA A 229 8.25 11.97 -4.63
N PHE A 230 8.70 10.93 -3.92
CA PHE A 230 7.87 9.90 -3.30
C PHE A 230 7.58 10.15 -1.82
N ALA A 231 8.03 11.28 -1.27
CA ALA A 231 7.79 11.63 0.13
C ALA A 231 6.29 11.66 0.43
N PRO A 232 5.83 11.09 1.56
CA PRO A 232 4.43 11.20 1.97
C PRO A 232 4.04 12.67 2.20
N TYR A 233 2.74 12.92 2.21
CA TYR A 233 2.20 14.17 2.73
C TYR A 233 2.25 14.17 4.25
N ASP A 234 2.10 15.36 4.82
CA ASP A 234 2.12 15.63 6.25
C ASP A 234 0.94 14.99 7.02
N ASP A 235 -0.15 14.68 6.31
CA ASP A 235 -1.31 13.91 6.80
C ASP A 235 -1.14 12.39 6.70
N GLY A 236 0.01 11.90 6.24
CA GLY A 236 0.31 10.47 6.10
C GLY A 236 -0.18 9.85 4.79
N ARG A 237 -0.87 10.60 3.92
CA ARG A 237 -1.18 10.10 2.57
C ARG A 237 0.12 9.90 1.78
N THR A 238 0.13 8.88 0.94
CA THR A 238 1.22 8.65 -0.02
C THR A 238 1.19 9.71 -1.11
N ALA A 239 2.35 10.04 -1.70
CA ALA A 239 2.43 10.96 -2.84
C ALA A 239 1.47 10.57 -3.98
N ASP A 240 0.65 11.52 -4.45
CA ASP A 240 -0.21 11.33 -5.63
C ASP A 240 0.59 11.60 -6.89
N LEU A 241 1.09 10.53 -7.50
CA LEU A 241 2.02 10.58 -8.62
C LEU A 241 1.35 10.11 -9.90
N SER A 242 1.53 10.90 -10.96
CA SER A 242 1.01 10.60 -12.30
C SER A 242 2.13 10.71 -13.33
N LEU A 243 2.34 9.64 -14.09
CA LEU A 243 3.28 9.59 -15.20
C LEU A 243 2.57 9.97 -16.49
N PHE A 244 3.08 10.98 -17.18
CA PHE A 244 2.61 11.46 -18.47
C PHE A 244 3.57 10.96 -19.54
N VAL A 245 3.06 10.22 -20.53
CA VAL A 245 3.84 9.64 -21.62
C VAL A 245 3.37 10.24 -22.94
N SER A 246 4.28 10.89 -23.67
CA SER A 246 3.98 11.50 -24.95
C SER A 246 4.28 10.55 -26.10
N SER A 247 3.40 10.53 -27.11
CA SER A 247 3.57 9.78 -28.36
C SER A 247 3.85 10.75 -29.52
N PRO A 248 4.34 10.27 -30.67
CA PRO A 248 4.51 11.11 -31.86
C PRO A 248 3.18 11.40 -32.60
N VAL A 249 2.09 10.71 -32.28
CA VAL A 249 0.82 10.78 -33.03
C VAL A 249 -0.31 11.48 -32.28
N ASP A 250 -0.18 11.66 -30.96
CA ASP A 250 -1.21 12.29 -30.14
C ASP A 250 -0.76 13.66 -29.63
N ASP A 251 -1.69 14.62 -29.63
CA ASP A 251 -1.48 15.93 -29.03
C ASP A 251 -1.55 15.90 -27.50
N ALA A 252 -2.17 14.87 -26.92
CA ALA A 252 -2.32 14.68 -25.49
C ALA A 252 -1.52 13.45 -25.00
N PRO A 253 -0.77 13.57 -23.89
CA PRO A 253 -0.04 12.45 -23.31
C PRO A 253 -0.98 11.42 -22.66
N ASP A 254 -0.57 10.16 -22.71
CA ASP A 254 -1.18 9.09 -21.90
C ASP A 254 -0.82 9.30 -20.42
N ILE A 255 -1.81 9.12 -19.54
CA ILE A 255 -1.66 9.34 -18.10
C ILE A 255 -1.75 8.00 -17.37
N LEU A 256 -0.67 7.62 -16.70
CA LEU A 256 -0.61 6.44 -15.83
C LEU A 256 -0.48 6.88 -14.38
N ARG A 257 -1.47 6.54 -13.54
CA ARG A 257 -1.37 6.76 -12.10
C ARG A 257 -0.40 5.77 -11.47
N VAL A 258 0.50 6.27 -10.65
CA VAL A 258 1.41 5.46 -9.85
C VAL A 258 0.65 4.96 -8.61
N PRO A 259 0.60 3.65 -8.35
CA PRO A 259 -0.10 3.12 -7.19
C PRO A 259 0.49 3.66 -5.87
N PRO A 260 -0.34 4.03 -4.88
CA PRO A 260 0.08 4.41 -3.53
C PRO A 260 1.08 3.46 -2.89
N GLU A 261 0.87 2.15 -3.06
CA GLU A 261 1.70 1.09 -2.49
C GLU A 261 3.11 1.10 -3.10
N LEU A 262 3.22 1.43 -4.39
CA LEU A 262 4.51 1.59 -5.06
C LEU A 262 5.25 2.78 -4.45
N ALA A 263 4.58 3.93 -4.35
CA ALA A 263 5.21 5.14 -3.83
C ALA A 263 5.70 4.93 -2.38
N ARG A 264 4.87 4.32 -1.53
CA ARG A 264 5.23 3.95 -0.16
C ARG A 264 6.39 2.97 -0.09
N ALA A 265 6.39 1.93 -0.93
CA ALA A 265 7.46 0.93 -0.95
C ALA A 265 8.79 1.51 -1.44
N VAL A 266 8.76 2.41 -2.43
CA VAL A 266 9.93 3.17 -2.88
C VAL A 266 10.45 4.03 -1.73
N TRP A 267 9.60 4.84 -1.09
CA TRP A 267 10.01 5.69 0.02
C TRP A 267 10.64 4.88 1.16
N ALA A 268 9.95 3.84 1.63
CA ALA A 268 10.42 2.93 2.68
C ALA A 268 11.78 2.30 2.37
N GLN A 269 12.06 2.04 1.09
CA GLN A 269 13.34 1.46 0.67
C GLN A 269 14.54 2.39 0.91
N PHE A 270 14.33 3.71 0.82
CA PHE A 270 15.40 4.70 1.00
C PHE A 270 15.51 5.23 2.43
N GLN A 271 14.51 5.02 3.29
CA GLN A 271 14.58 5.47 4.69
C GLN A 271 15.82 4.98 5.46
N PRO A 272 16.32 3.73 5.31
CA PRO A 272 17.56 3.32 5.97
C PRO A 272 18.77 4.16 5.56
N TRP A 273 18.87 4.54 4.28
CA TRP A 273 19.93 5.41 3.79
C TRP A 273 19.76 6.83 4.34
N ARG A 274 18.54 7.38 4.32
CA ARG A 274 18.26 8.72 4.86
C ARG A 274 18.60 8.79 6.35
N ALA A 275 18.24 7.77 7.11
CA ALA A 275 18.61 7.63 8.51
C ALA A 275 20.13 7.61 8.73
N ARG A 276 20.89 6.95 7.85
CA ARG A 276 22.35 6.87 7.92
C ARG A 276 23.02 8.24 7.80
N GLN A 277 22.38 9.19 7.10
CA GLN A 277 22.87 10.56 6.95
C GLN A 277 22.63 11.42 8.21
N LEU A 278 21.74 11.00 9.11
CA LEU A 278 21.43 11.76 10.32
C LEU A 278 22.60 11.72 11.30
N GLY A 279 23.07 12.90 11.70
CA GLY A 279 24.26 13.04 12.54
C GLY A 279 25.57 12.72 11.80
N HIS A 280 25.51 12.44 10.50
CA HIS A 280 26.70 12.42 9.65
C HIS A 280 27.26 13.85 9.54
N ASP A 281 28.58 13.99 9.35
CA ASP A 281 29.28 15.27 9.26
C ASP A 281 29.13 16.20 10.49
N GLY A 282 28.77 15.66 11.65
CA GLY A 282 28.68 16.42 12.91
C GLY A 282 27.40 17.23 13.09
N ALA A 283 26.39 17.01 12.23
CA ALA A 283 25.06 17.58 12.42
C ALA A 283 24.50 17.20 13.80
N ARG A 284 24.09 18.21 14.57
CA ARG A 284 23.50 17.99 15.89
C ARG A 284 21.98 17.82 15.77
N PRO A 285 21.36 16.96 16.60
CA PRO A 285 19.92 16.89 16.66
C PRO A 285 19.34 18.22 17.16
N LEU A 286 18.16 18.57 16.66
CA LEU A 286 17.36 19.71 17.10
C LEU A 286 16.81 19.48 18.51
N ASP A 287 16.45 18.23 18.83
CA ASP A 287 15.87 17.83 20.11
C ASP A 287 16.63 16.64 20.74
N ALA A 288 16.67 16.61 22.07
CA ALA A 288 17.21 15.47 22.80
C ALA A 288 16.19 14.31 22.81
N LEU A 289 16.63 13.11 22.43
CA LEU A 289 15.81 11.91 22.52
C LEU A 289 15.90 11.28 23.91
N THR A 290 14.80 11.32 24.66
CA THR A 290 14.68 10.72 26.00
C THR A 290 13.86 9.42 26.03
N LEU A 291 13.54 8.84 24.87
CA LEU A 291 12.75 7.62 24.77
C LEU A 291 13.53 6.39 25.21
N GLU A 292 12.88 5.52 25.98
CA GLU A 292 13.40 4.23 26.41
C GLU A 292 12.56 3.08 25.86
N PHE A 293 13.25 2.09 25.27
CA PHE A 293 12.64 0.89 24.71
C PHE A 293 13.18 -0.35 25.40
N PRO A 294 12.38 -1.41 25.57
CA PRO A 294 12.88 -2.69 26.05
C PRO A 294 13.98 -3.24 25.13
N GLU A 295 14.98 -3.89 25.71
CA GLU A 295 16.02 -4.54 24.90
C GLU A 295 15.41 -5.64 24.02
N PRO A 296 15.63 -5.61 22.69
CA PRO A 296 15.04 -6.56 21.77
C PRO A 296 15.76 -7.91 21.79
N ARG A 297 15.02 -8.97 21.45
CA ARG A 297 15.56 -10.33 21.37
C ARG A 297 16.31 -10.56 20.07
N ASP A 298 15.86 -9.97 18.97
CA ASP A 298 16.57 -10.02 17.67
C ASP A 298 17.97 -9.41 17.81
N THR A 299 18.99 -10.14 17.35
CA THR A 299 20.41 -9.79 17.55
C THR A 299 20.79 -8.51 16.82
N VAL A 300 20.21 -8.26 15.63
CA VAL A 300 20.46 -7.05 14.85
C VAL A 300 19.79 -5.86 15.51
N LEU A 301 18.55 -6.01 15.96
CA LEU A 301 17.86 -4.96 16.70
C LEU A 301 18.55 -4.65 18.05
N ARG A 302 19.16 -5.65 18.69
CA ARG A 302 19.89 -5.46 19.95
C ARG A 302 21.15 -4.64 19.75
N ARG A 303 21.87 -4.88 18.65
CA ARG A 303 22.98 -4.02 18.22
C ARG A 303 22.50 -2.59 17.98
N ALA A 304 21.41 -2.42 17.23
CA ALA A 304 20.85 -1.10 16.97
C ALA A 304 20.42 -0.39 18.27
N HIS A 305 19.86 -1.13 19.22
CA HIS A 305 19.51 -0.61 20.54
C HIS A 305 20.75 -0.14 21.34
N ALA A 306 21.88 -0.86 21.25
CA ALA A 306 23.14 -0.42 21.84
C ALA A 306 23.70 0.83 21.14
N GLU A 307 23.65 0.90 19.81
CA GLU A 307 24.02 2.08 19.01
C GLU A 307 23.17 3.30 19.40
N PHE A 308 21.87 3.11 19.61
CA PHE A 308 20.96 4.16 20.05
C PHE A 308 21.34 4.69 21.44
N ARG A 309 21.60 3.79 22.40
CA ARG A 309 22.04 4.17 23.76
C ARG A 309 23.40 4.86 23.77
N ALA A 310 24.26 4.58 22.80
CA ALA A 310 25.55 5.24 22.63
C ALA A 310 25.45 6.63 21.95
N GLY A 311 24.24 7.07 21.56
CA GLY A 311 24.03 8.36 20.89
C GLY A 311 24.18 8.32 19.37
N ALA A 312 24.45 7.15 18.77
CA ALA A 312 24.58 6.98 17.33
C ALA A 312 23.21 6.78 16.65
N TRP A 313 22.28 7.74 16.83
CA TRP A 313 20.87 7.57 16.49
C TRP A 313 20.61 7.29 15.01
N GLY A 314 21.28 8.01 14.09
CA GLY A 314 21.13 7.78 12.65
C GLY A 314 21.58 6.38 12.22
N LEU A 315 22.72 5.91 12.74
CA LEU A 315 23.19 4.54 12.52
C LEU A 315 22.21 3.52 13.11
N ALA A 316 21.75 3.71 14.35
CA ALA A 316 20.79 2.83 14.99
C ALA A 316 19.49 2.71 14.17
N THR A 317 18.91 3.83 13.74
CA THR A 317 17.70 3.85 12.90
C THR A 317 17.95 3.18 11.56
N SER A 318 19.09 3.43 10.91
CA SER A 318 19.45 2.75 9.66
C SER A 318 19.50 1.22 9.84
N THR A 319 20.14 0.75 10.91
CA THR A 319 20.22 -0.67 11.27
C THR A 319 18.83 -1.27 11.54
N VAL A 320 17.98 -0.58 12.31
CA VAL A 320 16.60 -1.00 12.57
C VAL A 320 15.82 -1.14 11.27
N LEU A 321 15.74 -0.08 10.47
CA LEU A 321 14.93 -0.08 9.24
C LEU A 321 15.47 -1.10 8.22
N GLY A 322 16.80 -1.23 8.11
CA GLY A 322 17.44 -2.26 7.29
C GLY A 322 17.10 -3.70 7.74
N ARG A 323 16.93 -3.94 9.05
CA ARG A 323 16.48 -5.22 9.60
C ARG A 323 15.00 -5.48 9.36
N LEU A 324 14.16 -4.45 9.52
CA LEU A 324 12.71 -4.53 9.32
C LEU A 324 12.32 -4.75 7.85
N ALA A 325 13.18 -4.36 6.92
CA ALA A 325 12.97 -4.60 5.49
C ALA A 325 13.26 -6.05 5.03
N ARG A 326 13.64 -6.95 5.96
CA ARG A 326 14.01 -8.34 5.67
C ARG A 326 13.09 -9.34 6.34
N THR A 327 12.81 -10.44 5.64
CA THR A 327 12.06 -11.58 6.18
C THR A 327 12.98 -12.66 6.78
N PRO A 328 12.55 -13.37 7.83
CA PRO A 328 11.31 -13.18 8.58
C PRO A 328 11.34 -11.89 9.43
N LEU A 329 10.17 -11.27 9.59
CA LEU A 329 10.02 -10.08 10.42
C LEU A 329 10.27 -10.42 11.91
N PRO A 330 10.84 -9.49 12.68
CA PRO A 330 10.89 -9.58 14.14
C PRO A 330 9.50 -9.66 14.77
N ARG A 331 9.45 -9.82 16.09
CA ARG A 331 8.16 -9.87 16.80
C ARG A 331 7.43 -8.54 16.67
N ALA A 332 6.10 -8.57 16.61
CA ALA A 332 5.30 -7.36 16.40
C ALA A 332 5.63 -6.17 17.34
N PRO A 333 5.88 -6.37 18.66
CA PRO A 333 6.33 -5.28 19.52
C PRO A 333 7.70 -4.71 19.14
N GLU A 334 8.64 -5.54 18.68
CA GLU A 334 9.97 -5.09 18.24
C GLU A 334 9.90 -4.33 16.91
N VAL A 335 8.99 -4.72 16.02
CA VAL A 335 8.69 -3.97 14.78
C VAL A 335 8.13 -2.59 15.13
N ARG A 336 7.12 -2.54 16.01
CA ARG A 336 6.53 -1.28 16.49
C ARG A 336 7.57 -0.39 17.13
N ASP A 337 8.32 -0.90 18.10
CA ASP A 337 9.30 -0.13 18.86
C ASP A 337 10.43 0.36 17.95
N GLY A 338 10.87 -0.46 16.98
CA GLY A 338 11.84 -0.07 15.97
C GLY A 338 11.35 1.05 15.05
N MET A 339 10.10 0.98 14.58
CA MET A 339 9.51 2.05 13.75
C MET A 339 9.32 3.34 14.54
N VAL A 340 8.87 3.26 15.80
CA VAL A 340 8.71 4.43 16.68
C VAL A 340 10.07 5.07 17.00
N LEU A 341 11.09 4.26 17.29
CA LEU A 341 12.47 4.74 17.47
C LEU A 341 12.97 5.44 16.21
N GLY A 342 12.73 4.84 15.03
CA GLY A 342 13.11 5.44 13.76
C GLY A 342 12.43 6.80 13.53
N ALA A 343 11.12 6.88 13.78
CA ALA A 343 10.36 8.12 13.67
C ALA A 343 10.87 9.20 14.64
N ALA A 344 11.16 8.82 15.89
CA ALA A 344 11.71 9.74 16.88
C ALA A 344 13.06 10.31 16.43
N THR A 345 13.94 9.46 15.89
CA THR A 345 15.21 9.91 15.33
C THR A 345 14.99 10.88 14.18
N PHE A 346 14.09 10.60 13.24
CA PHE A 346 13.82 11.53 12.14
C PHE A 346 13.30 12.89 12.62
N VAL A 347 12.32 12.90 13.54
CA VAL A 347 11.80 14.13 14.15
C VAL A 347 12.92 14.92 14.85
N ALA A 348 13.78 14.26 15.61
CA ALA A 348 14.89 14.92 16.31
C ALA A 348 15.89 15.61 15.36
N TYR A 349 15.89 15.28 14.07
CA TYR A 349 16.70 15.94 13.04
C TYR A 349 15.87 16.78 12.05
N GLY A 350 14.55 16.91 12.25
CA GLY A 350 13.65 17.71 11.40
C GLY A 350 13.24 17.04 10.07
N TYR A 351 13.26 15.71 9.99
CA TYR A 351 12.86 14.94 8.80
C TYR A 351 11.44 14.39 8.95
N ASP A 352 10.46 15.29 8.96
CA ASP A 352 9.08 14.97 9.32
C ASP A 352 8.39 14.04 8.32
N GLU A 353 8.74 14.06 7.03
CA GLU A 353 8.15 13.14 6.04
C GLU A 353 8.56 11.69 6.29
N ASP A 354 9.81 11.46 6.72
CA ASP A 354 10.29 10.13 7.09
C ASP A 354 9.61 9.63 8.37
N ALA A 355 9.48 10.51 9.37
CA ALA A 355 8.75 10.20 10.60
C ALA A 355 7.26 9.92 10.34
N THR A 356 6.64 10.70 9.47
CA THR A 356 5.23 10.57 9.09
C THR A 356 4.94 9.26 8.38
N ALA A 357 5.83 8.80 7.48
CA ALA A 357 5.73 7.47 6.89
C ALA A 357 5.74 6.37 7.96
N LEU A 358 6.72 6.40 8.87
CA LEU A 358 6.85 5.37 9.91
C LEU A 358 5.68 5.39 10.91
N LEU A 359 5.21 6.56 11.31
CA LEU A 359 4.10 6.69 12.26
C LEU A 359 2.75 6.33 11.62
N THR A 360 2.56 6.63 10.34
CA THR A 360 1.39 6.15 9.57
C THR A 360 1.36 4.62 9.55
N ASP A 361 2.51 4.00 9.25
CA ASP A 361 2.66 2.55 9.20
C ASP A 361 2.35 1.90 10.55
N VAL A 362 2.88 2.47 11.63
CA VAL A 362 2.61 2.01 13.00
C VAL A 362 1.15 2.21 13.39
N ALA A 363 0.57 3.39 13.10
CA ALA A 363 -0.80 3.72 13.46
C ALA A 363 -1.84 2.85 12.73
N ALA A 364 -1.52 2.36 11.52
CA ALA A 364 -2.37 1.40 10.82
C ALA A 364 -2.54 0.08 11.60
N PHE A 365 -1.50 -0.39 12.29
CA PHE A 365 -1.56 -1.63 13.10
C PHE A 365 -1.91 -1.36 14.58
N TYR A 366 -1.53 -0.19 15.09
CA TYR A 366 -1.69 0.23 16.48
C TYR A 366 -2.37 1.59 16.55
N PRO A 367 -3.66 1.67 16.19
CA PRO A 367 -4.36 2.95 16.04
C PRO A 367 -4.54 3.69 17.37
N CYS A 368 -4.36 3.00 18.49
CA CYS A 368 -4.45 3.58 19.83
C CYS A 368 -3.08 3.91 20.44
N LEU A 369 -2.03 3.87 19.63
CA LEU A 369 -0.69 4.21 20.06
C LEU A 369 -0.64 5.65 20.57
N ARG A 370 -0.10 5.80 21.77
CA ARG A 370 0.23 7.07 22.40
C ARG A 370 1.68 7.03 22.86
N MET A 371 2.39 8.11 22.57
CA MET A 371 3.74 8.31 23.04
C MET A 371 3.74 8.73 24.51
N THR A 372 4.84 8.47 25.20
CA THR A 372 5.11 9.06 26.51
C THR A 372 5.22 10.59 26.41
N ALA A 373 4.95 11.30 27.51
CA ALA A 373 5.10 12.76 27.58
C ALA A 373 6.54 13.27 27.35
N GLY A 374 7.53 12.38 27.41
CA GLY A 374 8.93 12.69 27.07
C GLY A 374 9.29 12.46 25.60
N ALA A 375 8.31 12.24 24.71
CA ALA A 375 8.54 12.21 23.28
C ALA A 375 8.55 13.64 22.71
N PRO A 376 9.25 13.89 21.58
CA PRO A 376 9.18 15.17 20.89
C PRO A 376 7.73 15.56 20.54
N ASP A 377 7.37 16.83 20.73
CA ASP A 377 6.02 17.36 20.49
C ASP A 377 5.54 17.09 19.05
N GLU A 378 6.45 17.14 18.07
CA GLU A 378 6.13 16.83 16.67
C GLU A 378 5.66 15.38 16.48
N MET A 379 6.17 14.41 17.24
CA MET A 379 5.66 13.03 17.16
C MET A 379 4.19 12.96 17.60
N HIS A 380 3.80 13.73 18.62
CA HIS A 380 2.40 13.82 19.03
C HIS A 380 1.54 14.45 17.94
N ARG A 381 2.01 15.55 17.34
CA ARG A 381 1.33 16.23 16.23
C ARG A 381 1.16 15.34 15.00
N ILE A 382 2.21 14.63 14.58
CA ILE A 382 2.14 13.67 13.47
C ILE A 382 1.13 12.55 13.80
N LEU A 383 1.23 11.93 14.99
CA LEU A 383 0.31 10.85 15.38
C LEU A 383 -1.15 11.30 15.39
N ASP A 384 -1.45 12.51 15.85
CA ASP A 384 -2.82 13.02 15.87
C ASP A 384 -3.36 13.30 14.46
N ARG A 385 -2.48 13.62 13.48
CA ARG A 385 -2.85 13.75 12.05
C ARG A 385 -3.09 12.41 11.36
N VAL A 386 -2.20 11.43 11.56
CA VAL A 386 -2.22 10.17 10.80
C VAL A 386 -3.08 9.06 11.41
N ARG A 387 -3.55 9.24 12.65
CA ARG A 387 -4.30 8.20 13.38
C ARG A 387 -5.63 7.88 12.68
N PRO A 388 -5.88 6.61 12.30
CA PRO A 388 -7.17 6.23 11.75
C PRO A 388 -8.25 6.24 12.84
N GLN A 389 -9.52 6.35 12.42
CA GLN A 389 -10.63 6.27 13.36
C GLN A 389 -10.70 4.87 14.01
N ALA A 390 -10.40 4.81 15.31
CA ALA A 390 -10.45 3.57 16.08
C ALA A 390 -10.91 3.81 17.52
N ARG A 391 -11.50 2.77 18.12
CA ARG A 391 -11.91 2.80 19.53
C ARG A 391 -10.70 2.59 20.43
N CYS A 392 -10.26 3.66 21.10
CA CYS A 392 -9.11 3.63 22.03
C CYS A 392 -9.49 3.62 23.51
N THR A 393 -10.75 3.31 23.79
CA THR A 393 -11.28 3.08 25.13
C THR A 393 -11.78 1.65 25.26
N SER A 394 -11.78 1.14 26.50
CA SER A 394 -12.33 -0.17 26.82
C SER A 394 -13.52 -0.06 27.77
N LEU A 395 -14.52 -0.91 27.57
CA LEU A 395 -15.63 -1.10 28.50
C LEU A 395 -15.17 -1.88 29.74
N ARG A 396 -15.87 -1.67 30.85
CA ARG A 396 -15.65 -2.46 32.07
C ARG A 396 -16.12 -3.89 31.80
N LEU A 397 -15.28 -4.89 32.00
CA LEU A 397 -15.61 -6.30 31.76
C LEU A 397 -16.88 -6.78 32.49
N PRO A 398 -17.16 -6.36 33.74
CA PRO A 398 -18.44 -6.72 34.40
C PRO A 398 -19.67 -6.18 33.67
N LEU A 399 -19.58 -5.01 33.04
CA LEU A 399 -20.67 -4.45 32.25
C LEU A 399 -20.93 -5.27 30.99
N VAL A 400 -19.86 -5.70 30.30
CA VAL A 400 -19.98 -6.57 29.12
C VAL A 400 -20.55 -7.94 29.50
N ALA A 401 -20.11 -8.51 30.62
CA ALA A 401 -20.64 -9.76 31.14
C ALA A 401 -22.14 -9.66 31.49
N ALA A 402 -22.55 -8.58 32.18
CA ALA A 402 -23.95 -8.33 32.50
C ALA A 402 -24.81 -8.14 31.23
N ALA A 403 -24.31 -7.42 30.23
CA ALA A 403 -24.99 -7.27 28.94
C ALA A 403 -25.08 -8.60 28.16
N GLY A 404 -24.15 -9.53 28.39
CA GLY A 404 -24.19 -10.89 27.85
C GLY A 404 -25.33 -11.76 28.37
N LEU A 405 -26.03 -11.35 29.44
CA LEU A 405 -27.29 -11.98 29.88
C LEU A 405 -28.44 -11.77 28.88
N VAL A 406 -28.28 -10.90 27.90
CA VAL A 406 -29.16 -10.80 26.74
C VAL A 406 -28.40 -11.36 25.54
N PRO A 407 -29.01 -12.23 24.69
CA PRO A 407 -28.34 -12.74 23.51
C PRO A 407 -27.76 -11.61 22.64
N GLY A 408 -26.46 -11.67 22.36
CA GLY A 408 -25.75 -10.62 21.60
C GLY A 408 -25.57 -9.27 22.32
N GLY A 409 -26.05 -9.10 23.55
CA GLY A 409 -26.06 -7.82 24.26
C GLY A 409 -24.66 -7.26 24.53
N GLY A 410 -23.68 -8.12 24.84
CA GLY A 410 -22.28 -7.72 24.99
C GLY A 410 -21.70 -7.10 23.72
N GLN A 411 -22.08 -7.59 22.55
CA GLN A 411 -21.68 -7.06 21.25
C GLN A 411 -22.45 -5.79 20.89
N ILE A 412 -23.73 -5.70 21.27
CA ILE A 412 -24.57 -4.51 21.01
C ILE A 412 -24.00 -3.27 21.71
N ILE A 413 -23.59 -3.40 22.97
CA ILE A 413 -23.01 -2.27 23.71
C ILE A 413 -21.57 -1.94 23.31
N THR A 414 -20.93 -2.84 22.54
CA THR A 414 -19.55 -2.66 22.09
C THR A 414 -19.55 -1.86 20.78
N PRO A 415 -18.93 -0.65 20.75
CA PRO A 415 -18.88 0.17 19.54
C PRO A 415 -18.25 -0.60 18.37
N GLY A 416 -18.83 -0.46 17.18
CA GLY A 416 -18.40 -1.18 15.97
C GLY A 416 -18.87 -2.64 15.88
N ARG A 417 -19.52 -3.19 16.91
CA ARG A 417 -20.01 -4.59 16.91
C ARG A 417 -21.53 -4.72 16.98
N ARG A 418 -22.25 -3.60 16.89
CA ARG A 418 -23.71 -3.55 17.04
C ARG A 418 -24.46 -4.44 16.05
N ALA A 419 -24.10 -4.39 14.76
CA ALA A 419 -24.73 -5.21 13.74
C ALA A 419 -24.56 -6.71 14.02
N PHE A 420 -23.34 -7.13 14.35
CA PHE A 420 -23.06 -8.51 14.74
C PHE A 420 -23.85 -8.94 15.99
N GLY A 421 -23.93 -8.07 17.00
CA GLY A 421 -24.75 -8.32 18.19
C GLY A 421 -26.25 -8.45 17.90
N GLN A 422 -26.78 -7.63 16.99
CA GLN A 422 -28.18 -7.73 16.54
C GLN A 422 -28.44 -9.04 15.77
N THR A 423 -27.52 -9.47 14.91
CA THR A 423 -27.62 -10.76 14.23
C THR A 423 -27.65 -11.92 15.22
N LEU A 424 -26.78 -11.90 16.24
CA LEU A 424 -26.78 -12.92 17.29
C LEU A 424 -28.09 -12.91 18.09
N LEU A 425 -28.60 -11.73 18.45
CA LEU A 425 -29.88 -11.59 19.14
C LEU A 425 -31.02 -12.21 18.32
N LEU A 426 -31.16 -11.82 17.05
CA LEU A 426 -32.22 -12.30 16.17
C LEU A 426 -32.11 -13.82 15.92
N ALA A 427 -30.89 -14.33 15.71
CA ALA A 427 -30.66 -15.76 15.50
C ALA A 427 -31.03 -16.58 16.75
N THR A 428 -30.61 -16.15 17.93
CA THR A 428 -30.93 -16.83 19.18
C THR A 428 -32.43 -16.78 19.50
N VAL A 429 -33.05 -15.60 19.38
CA VAL A 429 -34.50 -15.44 19.60
C VAL A 429 -35.31 -16.25 18.59
N GLY A 430 -34.92 -16.23 17.32
CA GLY A 430 -35.56 -17.03 16.27
C GLY A 430 -35.44 -18.53 16.52
N ALA A 431 -34.28 -19.01 16.98
CA ALA A 431 -34.08 -20.42 17.34
C ALA A 431 -34.95 -20.83 18.54
N PHE A 432 -35.07 -19.98 19.56
CA PHE A 432 -35.99 -20.24 20.68
C PHE A 432 -37.45 -20.25 20.21
N ALA A 433 -37.87 -19.31 19.36
CA ALA A 433 -39.23 -19.29 18.82
C ALA A 433 -39.54 -20.54 17.99
N ALA A 434 -38.60 -20.97 17.14
CA ALA A 434 -38.74 -22.20 16.35
C ALA A 434 -38.79 -23.45 17.24
N ALA A 435 -37.95 -23.53 18.28
CA ALA A 435 -37.98 -24.61 19.25
C ALA A 435 -39.34 -24.69 19.97
N GLN A 436 -39.90 -23.56 20.38
CA GLN A 436 -41.21 -23.53 21.02
C GLN A 436 -42.33 -23.95 20.06
N GLY A 437 -42.27 -23.55 18.79
CA GLY A 437 -43.19 -24.02 17.76
C GLY A 437 -43.11 -25.54 17.55
N LEU A 438 -41.90 -26.10 17.51
CA LEU A 438 -41.67 -27.54 17.42
C LEU A 438 -42.17 -28.29 18.66
N HIS A 439 -41.98 -27.74 19.85
CA HIS A 439 -42.50 -28.32 21.09
C HIS A 439 -44.03 -28.29 21.12
N ALA A 440 -44.66 -27.19 20.73
CA ALA A 440 -46.12 -27.10 20.61
C ALA A 440 -46.67 -28.12 19.59
N TYR A 441 -46.04 -28.23 18.42
CA TYR A 441 -46.42 -29.21 17.40
C TYR A 441 -46.23 -30.65 17.89
N SER A 442 -45.13 -30.94 18.60
CA SER A 442 -44.88 -32.27 19.17
C SER A 442 -45.95 -32.70 20.18
N ARG A 443 -46.48 -31.75 20.96
CA ARG A 443 -47.58 -32.01 21.92
C ARG A 443 -48.86 -32.33 21.17
N SER A 444 -49.21 -31.52 20.16
CA SER A 444 -50.39 -31.78 19.32
C SER A 444 -50.33 -33.15 18.66
N ALA A 445 -49.19 -33.51 18.05
CA ALA A 445 -49.03 -34.82 17.41
C ALA A 445 -49.07 -35.99 18.42
N TYR A 446 -48.68 -35.74 19.68
CA TYR A 446 -48.78 -36.72 20.75
C TYR A 446 -50.23 -36.89 21.24
N ASP A 447 -51.00 -35.80 21.30
CA ASP A 447 -52.43 -35.84 21.63
C ASP A 447 -53.20 -36.63 20.56
N ASP A 448 -52.89 -36.43 19.27
CA ASP A 448 -53.44 -37.22 18.15
C ASP A 448 -53.09 -38.71 18.27
N TYR A 449 -51.86 -39.03 18.67
CA TYR A 449 -51.44 -40.41 18.97
C TYR A 449 -52.29 -41.05 20.07
N LEU A 450 -52.53 -40.34 21.19
CA LEU A 450 -53.36 -40.83 22.31
C LEU A 450 -54.83 -41.01 21.90
N ALA A 451 -55.35 -40.17 21.01
CA ALA A 451 -56.69 -40.33 20.47
C ALA A 451 -56.82 -41.56 19.55
N ASN A 452 -55.74 -41.92 18.84
CA ASN A 452 -55.74 -42.99 17.84
C ASN A 452 -55.34 -44.37 18.37
N THR A 453 -54.84 -44.48 19.62
CA THR A 453 -54.37 -45.73 20.24
C THR A 453 -55.41 -46.85 20.40
N GLY A 454 -56.70 -46.57 20.15
CA GLY A 454 -57.79 -47.56 20.16
C GLY A 454 -58.19 -48.12 18.79
N SER A 455 -57.62 -47.62 17.69
CA SER A 455 -57.96 -48.10 16.33
C SER A 455 -56.88 -49.05 15.80
N THR A 456 -57.27 -50.15 15.17
CA THR A 456 -56.40 -51.16 14.53
C THR A 456 -55.69 -50.65 13.27
N SER A 457 -55.60 -49.34 13.06
CA SER A 457 -55.02 -48.74 11.87
C SER A 457 -53.56 -48.33 12.12
N THR A 458 -52.76 -48.37 11.05
CA THR A 458 -51.37 -47.89 10.92
C THR A 458 -51.03 -46.42 11.33
N PRO A 459 -51.96 -45.46 11.59
CA PRO A 459 -51.65 -44.07 11.95
C PRO A 459 -50.93 -43.86 13.29
N ALA A 460 -51.25 -44.62 14.34
CA ALA A 460 -50.75 -44.32 15.69
C ALA A 460 -49.20 -44.38 15.80
N ALA A 461 -48.56 -45.34 15.12
CA ALA A 461 -47.10 -45.45 15.09
C ALA A 461 -46.42 -44.36 14.23
N ALA A 462 -47.14 -43.74 13.29
CA ALA A 462 -46.65 -42.61 12.51
C ALA A 462 -46.76 -41.30 13.32
N ASP A 463 -47.86 -41.10 14.05
CA ASP A 463 -48.08 -39.92 14.89
C ASP A 463 -47.09 -39.88 16.05
N TYR A 464 -46.83 -41.00 16.72
CA TYR A 464 -45.78 -41.11 17.74
C TYR A 464 -44.38 -40.78 17.18
N ARG A 465 -44.01 -41.34 16.03
CA ARG A 465 -42.70 -41.06 15.40
C ARG A 465 -42.56 -39.59 15.02
N ARG A 466 -43.64 -38.94 14.58
CA ARG A 466 -43.67 -37.52 14.26
C ARG A 466 -43.55 -36.65 15.51
N ALA A 467 -44.26 -37.00 16.58
CA ALA A 467 -44.16 -36.33 17.88
C ALA A 467 -42.73 -36.44 18.46
N ASP A 468 -42.14 -37.64 18.45
CA ASP A 468 -40.79 -37.87 18.96
C ASP A 468 -39.72 -37.13 18.12
N LEU A 469 -39.78 -37.21 16.79
CA LEU A 469 -38.86 -36.50 15.91
C LEU A 469 -38.91 -34.99 16.13
N THR A 470 -40.10 -34.40 16.18
CA THR A 470 -40.25 -32.94 16.35
C THR A 470 -39.84 -32.47 17.74
N ARG A 471 -40.08 -33.28 18.78
CA ARG A 471 -39.54 -33.05 20.13
C ARG A 471 -38.00 -33.08 20.14
N ASN A 472 -37.39 -34.05 19.46
CA ASN A 472 -35.94 -34.17 19.37
C ASN A 472 -35.30 -33.00 18.61
N ILE A 473 -35.92 -32.55 17.52
CA ILE A 473 -35.47 -31.34 16.79
C ILE A 473 -35.65 -30.09 17.67
N GLY A 474 -36.78 -29.95 18.37
CA GLY A 474 -37.02 -28.83 19.30
C GLY A 474 -36.00 -28.76 20.43
N ASN A 475 -35.66 -29.91 21.02
CA ASN A 475 -34.60 -30.03 22.02
C ASN A 475 -33.23 -29.62 21.44
N ALA A 476 -32.89 -30.12 20.25
CA ALA A 476 -31.64 -29.79 19.57
C ALA A 476 -31.54 -28.29 19.27
N MET A 477 -32.64 -27.65 18.83
CA MET A 477 -32.69 -26.20 18.61
C MET A 477 -32.54 -25.41 19.90
N THR A 478 -33.17 -25.85 21.00
CA THR A 478 -33.03 -25.22 22.32
C THR A 478 -31.58 -25.28 22.81
N ILE A 479 -30.94 -26.46 22.73
CA ILE A 479 -29.53 -26.64 23.11
C ILE A 479 -28.63 -25.78 22.23
N GLY A 480 -28.88 -25.74 20.92
CA GLY A 480 -28.15 -24.89 19.98
C GLY A 480 -28.27 -23.40 20.33
N ALA A 481 -29.48 -22.92 20.63
CA ALA A 481 -29.73 -21.53 21.01
C ALA A 481 -28.98 -21.14 22.30
N ILE A 482 -29.04 -21.99 23.33
CA ILE A 482 -28.31 -21.78 24.60
C ILE A 482 -26.79 -21.78 24.37
N SER A 483 -26.30 -22.69 23.52
CA SER A 483 -24.87 -22.78 23.21
C SER A 483 -24.36 -21.53 22.49
N VAL A 484 -25.08 -21.06 21.47
CA VAL A 484 -24.76 -19.82 20.74
C VAL A 484 -24.80 -18.61 21.66
N TRP A 485 -25.81 -18.52 22.52
CA TRP A 485 -25.94 -17.44 23.49
C TRP A 485 -24.76 -17.42 24.48
N SER A 486 -24.45 -18.57 25.09
CA SER A 486 -23.36 -18.69 26.07
C SER A 486 -22.00 -18.38 25.42
N TYR A 487 -21.77 -18.90 24.20
CA TYR A 487 -20.58 -18.61 23.43
C TYR A 487 -20.47 -17.11 23.13
N ALA A 488 -21.55 -16.47 22.67
CA ALA A 488 -21.57 -15.03 22.40
C ALA A 488 -21.25 -14.21 23.66
N ALA A 489 -21.78 -14.57 24.83
CA ALA A 489 -21.47 -13.88 26.07
C ALA A 489 -19.98 -13.97 26.43
N ILE A 490 -19.38 -15.16 26.35
CA ILE A 490 -17.95 -15.39 26.61
C ILE A 490 -17.09 -14.64 25.59
N GLU A 491 -17.46 -14.72 24.32
CA GLU A 491 -16.76 -14.06 23.21
C GLU A 491 -16.72 -12.54 23.41
N GLY A 492 -17.83 -11.94 23.83
CA GLY A 492 -17.91 -10.51 24.10
C GLY A 492 -16.92 -10.07 25.17
N VAL A 493 -16.88 -10.79 26.31
CA VAL A 493 -15.95 -10.53 27.41
C VAL A 493 -14.49 -10.75 26.98
N PHE A 494 -14.21 -11.85 26.28
CA PHE A 494 -12.87 -12.19 25.83
C PHE A 494 -12.32 -11.17 24.83
N MET A 495 -13.12 -10.76 23.86
CA MET A 495 -12.72 -9.74 22.89
C MET A 495 -12.48 -8.39 23.55
N GLU A 496 -13.33 -7.99 24.50
CA GLU A 496 -13.13 -6.73 25.22
C GLU A 496 -11.88 -6.78 26.11
N TRP A 497 -11.61 -7.91 26.77
CA TRP A 497 -10.39 -8.12 27.53
C TRP A 497 -9.14 -8.06 26.64
N ARG A 498 -9.19 -8.68 25.46
CA ARG A 498 -8.10 -8.65 24.48
C ARG A 498 -7.89 -7.23 23.95
N HIS A 499 -8.97 -6.51 23.67
CA HIS A 499 -8.95 -5.10 23.26
C HIS A 499 -8.30 -4.22 24.33
N LYS A 500 -8.73 -4.36 25.59
CA LYS A 500 -8.15 -3.66 26.73
C LYS A 500 -6.64 -3.91 26.88
N ARG A 501 -6.20 -5.16 26.73
CA ARG A 501 -4.76 -5.50 26.74
C ARG A 501 -4.00 -4.83 25.60
N ARG A 502 -4.52 -4.91 24.37
CA ARG A 502 -3.89 -4.25 23.21
C ARG A 502 -3.79 -2.74 23.39
N ILE A 503 -4.80 -2.08 23.94
CA ILE A 503 -4.74 -0.64 24.25
C ILE A 503 -3.62 -0.38 25.26
N ALA A 504 -3.59 -1.13 26.35
CA ALA A 504 -2.58 -0.95 27.41
C ALA A 504 -1.14 -1.15 26.89
N ASP A 505 -0.93 -2.10 25.97
CA ASP A 505 0.38 -2.38 25.37
C ASP A 505 0.92 -1.26 24.49
N VAL A 506 0.07 -0.28 24.11
CA VAL A 506 0.42 0.85 23.23
C VAL A 506 0.15 2.22 23.88
N GLN A 507 -0.09 2.25 25.19
CA GLN A 507 -0.04 3.49 25.96
C GLN A 507 1.41 3.78 26.39
N ASP A 508 1.76 5.06 26.48
CA ASP A 508 3.03 5.55 27.01
C ASP A 508 4.27 4.90 26.36
N VAL A 509 4.23 4.67 25.04
CA VAL A 509 5.35 4.08 24.30
C VAL A 509 6.57 4.98 24.41
N GLY A 510 7.73 4.38 24.71
CA GLY A 510 8.99 5.09 24.94
C GLY A 510 9.18 5.61 26.38
N ALA A 511 8.24 5.34 27.30
CA ALA A 511 8.40 5.71 28.70
C ALA A 511 9.51 4.89 29.39
N ARG A 512 10.24 5.54 30.31
CA ARG A 512 11.13 4.83 31.24
C ARG A 512 10.33 3.76 31.98
N ARG A 513 10.73 2.49 31.89
CA ARG A 513 10.12 1.44 32.71
C ARG A 513 10.41 1.77 34.17
N ARG A 514 9.40 2.18 34.93
CA ARG A 514 9.45 2.11 36.39
C ARG A 514 9.69 0.65 36.73
N SER A 515 10.85 0.34 37.32
CA SER A 515 11.15 -0.97 37.89
C SER A 515 9.97 -1.37 38.78
N ARG A 516 9.24 -2.41 38.39
CA ARG A 516 8.25 -3.07 39.24
C ARG A 516 8.94 -4.11 40.08
#